data_AF-A0A800JFA0-F1
#
_entry.id   AF-A0A800JFA0-F1
#
_cell.length_a   1.000
_cell.length_b   1.000
_cell.length_c   1.000
_cell.angle_alpha   90.00
_cell.angle_beta   90.00
_cell.angle_gamma   90.00
#
_symmetry.space_group_name_H-M   'P 1'
#
loop_
_entity.id
_entity.type
_entity.pdbx_description
1 polymer ?
#
loop_
_entity_poly.entity_id
_entity_poly.type
_entity_poly.pdbx_seq_one_letter_code
_entity_poly.pdbx_strand_id
1 'polypeptide(L)'
;RRDFPLHDFRRLAPLLHELRVVKTEPEIELLKEAVDITAKGFRRLLRFVKPGVIEFEVEAELAREFIKRRGKFAYTPIIAAGKNNCVLHYLQNDQVCKKGQLLLLDIGSSYANYNADMTRTIPV
;
A
#
# COMPACT_ATOMS: atom_id res chain seq x y z
N ARG A 1 -7.80 -33.84 -15.57
CA ARG A 1 -7.61 -35.29 -15.31
C ARG A 1 -8.44 -36.16 -16.25
N ARG A 2 -9.74 -35.91 -16.46
CA ARG A 2 -10.57 -36.68 -17.40
C ARG A 2 -10.02 -36.71 -18.84
N ASP A 3 -9.61 -35.56 -19.35
CA ASP A 3 -9.14 -35.45 -20.75
C ASP A 3 -7.66 -35.84 -20.92
N PHE A 4 -6.94 -35.97 -19.79
CA PHE A 4 -5.50 -36.18 -19.72
C PHE A 4 -5.15 -37.13 -18.57
N PRO A 5 -5.62 -38.38 -18.59
CA PRO A 5 -5.56 -39.28 -17.44
C PRO A 5 -4.15 -39.79 -17.13
N LEU A 6 -3.23 -39.76 -18.10
CA LEU A 6 -1.85 -40.24 -17.94
C LEU A 6 -0.88 -39.17 -17.44
N HIS A 7 -1.31 -37.90 -17.33
CA HIS A 7 -0.43 -36.82 -16.87
C HIS A 7 -0.33 -36.77 -15.34
N ASP A 8 0.89 -36.58 -14.83
CA ASP A 8 1.14 -36.25 -13.43
C ASP A 8 0.91 -34.75 -13.19
N PHE A 9 -0.11 -34.41 -12.40
CA PHE A 9 -0.46 -33.02 -12.09
C PHE A 9 0.19 -32.60 -10.78
N ARG A 10 1.11 -31.64 -10.87
CA ARG A 10 1.79 -31.03 -9.72
C ARG A 10 1.37 -29.57 -9.52
N ARG A 11 1.65 -29.04 -8.34
CA ARG A 11 1.36 -27.64 -8.01
C ARG A 11 2.39 -26.74 -8.69
N LEU A 12 1.93 -25.82 -9.53
CA LEU A 12 2.79 -24.85 -10.23
C LEU A 12 3.33 -23.74 -9.29
N ALA A 13 2.61 -23.44 -8.20
CA ALA A 13 2.92 -22.31 -7.33
C ALA A 13 4.36 -22.25 -6.78
N PRO A 14 5.00 -23.37 -6.32
CA PRO A 14 6.39 -23.33 -5.85
C PRO A 14 7.37 -22.81 -6.91
N LEU A 15 7.24 -23.28 -8.15
CA LEU A 15 8.09 -22.83 -9.26
C LEU A 15 7.87 -21.34 -9.57
N LEU A 16 6.61 -20.88 -9.57
CA LEU A 16 6.31 -19.47 -9.78
C LEU A 16 6.82 -18.56 -8.65
N HIS A 17 6.92 -19.06 -7.42
CA HIS A 17 7.49 -18.30 -6.31
C HIS A 17 8.98 -18.04 -6.55
N GLU A 18 9.74 -19.07 -6.91
CA GLU A 18 11.18 -18.98 -7.19
C GLU A 18 11.48 -18.03 -8.37
N LEU A 19 10.73 -18.16 -9.46
CA LEU A 19 10.89 -17.33 -10.66
C LEU A 19 10.64 -15.83 -10.41
N ARG A 20 9.88 -15.48 -9.36
CA ARG A 20 9.52 -14.09 -9.05
C ARG A 20 10.41 -13.48 -7.97
N VAL A 21 11.39 -14.18 -7.41
CA VAL A 21 12.23 -13.61 -6.33
C VAL A 21 13.13 -12.51 -6.86
N VAL A 22 13.90 -12.79 -7.91
CA VAL A 22 14.86 -11.85 -8.50
C VAL A 22 14.20 -11.06 -9.62
N LYS A 23 14.34 -9.74 -9.57
CA LYS A 23 13.73 -8.82 -10.53
C LYS A 23 14.69 -8.51 -11.66
N THR A 24 14.14 -8.48 -12.87
CA THR A 24 14.81 -7.94 -14.05
C THR A 24 14.82 -6.40 -14.00
N GLU A 25 15.69 -5.76 -14.77
CA GLU A 25 15.78 -4.30 -14.80
C GLU A 25 14.43 -3.61 -15.12
N PRO A 26 13.63 -4.06 -16.11
CA PRO A 26 12.32 -3.48 -16.36
C PRO A 26 11.35 -3.61 -15.18
N GLU A 27 11.40 -4.71 -14.43
CA GLU A 27 10.58 -4.87 -13.22
C GLU A 27 10.99 -3.91 -12.12
N ILE A 28 12.30 -3.67 -11.97
CA ILE A 28 12.84 -2.71 -11.00
C ILE A 28 12.37 -1.30 -11.35
N GLU A 29 12.35 -0.91 -12.62
CA GLU A 29 11.83 0.39 -13.05
C GLU A 29 10.33 0.55 -12.72
N LEU A 30 9.53 -0.50 -12.90
CA LEU A 30 8.11 -0.47 -12.51
C LEU A 30 7.92 -0.40 -10.99
N LEU A 31 8.77 -1.07 -10.20
CA LEU A 31 8.78 -0.93 -8.74
C LEU A 31 9.16 0.49 -8.30
N LYS A 32 10.17 1.09 -8.94
CA LYS A 32 10.57 2.48 -8.66
C LYS A 32 9.44 3.46 -8.94
N GLU A 33 8.68 3.28 -10.01
CA GLU A 33 7.51 4.11 -10.30
C GLU A 33 6.43 3.96 -9.20
N ALA A 34 6.12 2.74 -8.77
CA ALA A 34 5.19 2.51 -7.67
C ALA A 34 5.65 3.16 -6.36
N VAL A 35 6.96 3.14 -6.08
CA VAL A 35 7.57 3.79 -4.91
C VAL A 35 7.49 5.30 -5.03
N ASP A 36 7.76 5.87 -6.21
CA ASP A 36 7.71 7.31 -6.44
C ASP A 36 6.28 7.86 -6.33
N ILE A 37 5.27 7.16 -6.86
CA ILE A 37 3.85 7.50 -6.67
C ILE A 37 3.49 7.50 -5.16
N THR A 38 3.94 6.48 -4.42
CA THR A 38 3.74 6.39 -2.96
C THR A 38 4.38 7.58 -2.24
N ALA A 39 5.63 7.91 -2.59
CA ALA A 39 6.37 9.01 -2.01
C ALA A 39 5.75 10.38 -2.32
N LYS A 40 5.19 10.57 -3.52
CA LYS A 40 4.43 11.77 -3.90
C LYS A 40 3.14 11.91 -3.09
N GLY A 41 2.41 10.80 -2.88
CA GLY A 41 1.24 10.75 -1.99
C GLY A 41 1.60 11.12 -0.55
N PHE A 42 2.62 10.49 0.03
CA PHE A 42 3.08 10.79 1.38
C PHE A 42 3.50 12.26 1.57
N ARG A 43 4.28 12.82 0.64
CA ARG A 43 4.67 14.24 0.69
C ARG A 43 3.48 15.20 0.60
N ARG A 44 2.36 14.79 0.01
CA ARG A 44 1.13 15.58 0.01
C ARG A 44 0.45 15.52 1.38
N LEU A 45 0.38 14.35 1.98
CA LEU A 45 -0.19 14.17 3.32
C LEU A 45 0.48 15.05 4.37
N LEU A 46 1.80 15.22 4.30
CA LEU A 46 2.54 16.09 5.23
C LEU A 46 2.04 17.55 5.26
N ARG A 47 1.35 18.02 4.21
CA ARG A 47 0.74 19.36 4.17
C ARG A 47 -0.76 19.35 4.49
N PHE A 48 -1.38 18.17 4.54
CA PHE A 48 -2.81 18.00 4.72
C PHE A 48 -3.17 17.63 6.17
N VAL A 49 -2.40 16.72 6.77
CA VAL A 49 -2.64 16.21 8.13
C VAL A 49 -2.51 17.34 9.14
N LYS A 50 -3.54 17.48 9.97
CA LYS A 50 -3.64 18.44 11.07
C LYS A 50 -4.72 17.95 12.05
N PRO A 51 -4.77 18.47 13.28
CA PRO A 51 -5.83 18.11 14.23
C PRO A 51 -7.23 18.38 13.65
N GLY A 52 -8.13 17.42 13.82
CA GLY A 52 -9.52 17.48 13.35
C GLY A 52 -9.79 16.80 12.01
N VAL A 53 -8.74 16.43 11.26
CA VAL A 53 -8.88 15.58 10.06
C VAL A 53 -9.24 14.15 10.48
N ILE A 54 -10.10 13.48 9.71
CA ILE A 54 -10.49 12.09 9.92
C ILE A 54 -9.59 11.16 9.08
N GLU A 55 -9.26 9.98 9.60
CA GLU A 55 -8.38 9.00 8.93
C GLU A 55 -8.80 8.71 7.47
N PHE A 56 -10.08 8.53 7.16
CA PHE A 56 -10.53 8.33 5.76
C PHE A 56 -10.34 9.56 4.86
N GLU A 57 -10.24 10.78 5.41
CA GLU A 57 -9.93 11.96 4.59
C GLU A 57 -8.46 11.92 4.15
N VAL A 58 -7.57 11.40 5.01
CA VAL A 58 -6.18 11.10 4.66
C VAL A 58 -6.13 10.00 3.58
N GLU A 59 -6.98 8.98 3.69
CA GLU A 59 -7.13 7.95 2.66
C GLU A 59 -7.53 8.54 1.30
N ALA A 60 -8.53 9.43 1.29
CA ALA A 60 -9.00 10.08 0.07
C ALA A 60 -7.91 10.92 -0.61
N GLU A 61 -7.07 11.61 0.16
CA GLU A 61 -5.94 12.38 -0.37
C GLU A 61 -4.88 11.49 -1.04
N LEU A 62 -4.59 10.32 -0.48
CA LEU A 62 -3.72 9.32 -1.09
C LEU A 62 -4.35 8.75 -2.37
N ALA A 63 -5.62 8.34 -2.30
CA ALA A 63 -6.37 7.79 -3.42
C ALA A 63 -6.31 8.74 -4.62
N ARG A 64 -6.54 10.03 -4.39
CA ARG A 64 -6.46 11.07 -5.41
C ARG A 64 -5.08 11.13 -6.07
N GLU A 65 -4.00 11.12 -5.29
CA GLU A 65 -2.64 11.19 -5.85
C GLU A 65 -2.24 9.89 -6.60
N PHE A 66 -2.68 8.73 -6.12
CA PHE A 66 -2.39 7.44 -6.76
C PHE A 66 -3.15 7.33 -8.09
N ILE A 67 -4.46 7.59 -8.08
CA ILE A 67 -5.32 7.51 -9.28
C ILE A 67 -4.86 8.49 -10.36
N LYS A 68 -4.51 9.73 -9.98
CA LYS A 68 -3.98 10.74 -10.92
C LYS A 68 -2.73 10.26 -11.67
N ARG A 69 -1.96 9.33 -11.09
CA ARG A 69 -0.74 8.76 -11.67
C ARG A 69 -0.94 7.35 -12.23
N ARG A 70 -2.20 6.97 -12.50
CA ARG A 70 -2.57 5.64 -13.00
C ARG A 70 -2.20 4.51 -12.04
N GLY A 71 -1.99 4.84 -10.77
CA GLY A 71 -1.82 3.89 -9.68
C GLY A 71 -3.13 3.61 -8.98
N LYS A 72 -3.10 2.61 -8.10
CA LYS A 72 -4.15 2.29 -7.12
C LYS A 72 -3.48 1.91 -5.80
N PHE A 73 -4.23 1.70 -4.74
CA PHE A 73 -3.64 1.11 -3.54
C PHE A 73 -3.14 -0.32 -3.83
N ALA A 74 -1.95 -0.64 -3.32
CA ALA A 74 -1.38 -1.99 -3.40
C ALA A 74 -2.12 -2.97 -2.47
N TYR A 75 -2.62 -2.47 -1.35
CA TYR A 75 -3.38 -3.17 -0.32
C TYR A 75 -4.28 -2.16 0.40
N THR A 76 -5.25 -2.60 1.20
CA THR A 76 -6.10 -1.69 1.98
C THR A 76 -5.23 -0.85 2.93
N PRO A 77 -5.23 0.49 2.81
CA PRO A 77 -4.29 1.32 3.55
C PRO A 77 -4.62 1.31 5.05
N ILE A 78 -3.58 1.37 5.88
CA ILE A 78 -3.71 1.51 7.33
C ILE A 78 -3.42 2.96 7.68
N ILE A 79 -4.41 3.64 8.25
CA ILE A 79 -4.30 5.03 8.67
C ILE A 79 -4.78 5.08 10.11
N ALA A 80 -3.83 4.98 11.05
CA ALA A 80 -4.12 4.69 12.44
C ALA A 80 -3.62 5.79 13.38
N ALA A 81 -4.55 6.57 13.93
CA ALA A 81 -4.30 7.63 14.89
C ALA A 81 -4.35 7.13 16.34
N GLY A 82 -3.43 7.63 17.17
CA GLY A 82 -3.42 7.33 18.61
C GLY A 82 -3.38 5.83 18.88
N LYS A 83 -4.23 5.32 19.78
CA LYS A 83 -4.25 3.91 20.20
C LYS A 83 -4.45 2.90 19.06
N ASN A 84 -5.00 3.32 17.91
CA ASN A 84 -5.23 2.43 16.78
C ASN A 84 -3.91 1.95 16.16
N ASN A 85 -2.81 2.68 16.37
CA ASN A 85 -1.48 2.28 15.91
C ASN A 85 -0.98 0.96 16.56
N CYS A 86 -1.61 0.51 17.65
CA CYS A 86 -1.32 -0.76 18.31
C CYS A 86 -2.04 -1.96 17.65
N VAL A 87 -2.87 -1.73 16.64
CA VAL A 87 -3.57 -2.78 15.90
C VAL A 87 -2.87 -2.97 14.55
N LEU A 88 -2.22 -4.13 14.35
CA LEU A 88 -1.34 -4.37 13.19
C LEU A 88 -2.02 -4.09 11.84
N HIS A 89 -3.20 -4.66 11.60
CA HIS A 89 -3.98 -4.45 10.37
C HIS A 89 -5.28 -3.69 10.68
N TYR A 90 -5.15 -2.47 11.21
CA TYR A 90 -6.29 -1.55 11.41
C TYR A 90 -6.81 -1.05 10.06
N LEU A 91 -8.07 -1.33 9.73
CA LEU A 91 -8.67 -1.02 8.42
C LEU A 91 -9.91 -0.12 8.50
N GLN A 92 -10.35 0.24 9.72
CA GLN A 92 -11.57 1.01 9.92
C GLN A 92 -11.41 2.46 9.43
N ASN A 93 -10.22 3.05 9.60
CA ASN A 93 -9.85 4.39 9.12
C ASN A 93 -10.94 5.45 9.38
N ASP A 94 -11.58 5.42 10.55
CA ASP A 94 -12.77 6.21 10.86
C ASP A 94 -12.60 7.15 12.07
N GLN A 95 -11.41 7.23 12.65
CA GLN A 95 -11.15 8.07 13.81
C GLN A 95 -10.64 9.46 13.44
N VAL A 96 -10.96 10.43 14.30
CA VAL A 96 -10.44 11.80 14.21
C VAL A 96 -9.00 11.83 14.68
N CYS A 97 -8.11 12.39 13.86
CA CYS A 97 -6.73 12.70 14.22
C CYS A 97 -6.70 13.85 15.24
N LYS A 98 -6.28 13.59 16.48
CA LYS A 98 -6.25 14.61 17.56
C LYS A 98 -4.85 15.14 17.79
N LYS A 99 -4.76 16.42 18.20
CA LYS A 99 -3.51 17.09 18.55
C LYS A 99 -2.71 16.27 19.58
N GLY A 100 -1.43 16.07 19.31
CA GLY A 100 -0.52 15.34 20.21
C GLY A 100 -0.58 13.82 20.06
N GLN A 101 -1.41 13.29 19.15
CA GLN A 101 -1.34 11.89 18.73
C GLN A 101 -0.27 11.69 17.67
N LEU A 102 0.13 10.42 17.51
CA LEU A 102 0.85 9.96 16.33
C LEU A 102 -0.14 9.34 15.35
N LEU A 103 0.14 9.51 14.05
CA LEU A 103 -0.57 8.89 12.94
C LEU A 103 0.38 7.91 12.26
N LEU A 104 0.08 6.61 12.38
CA LEU A 104 0.75 5.56 11.64
C LEU A 104 0.09 5.40 10.26
N LEU A 105 0.91 5.37 9.23
CA LEU A 105 0.52 5.19 7.84
C LEU A 105 1.24 3.94 7.33
N ASP A 106 0.49 2.89 7.00
CA ASP A 106 0.99 1.76 6.22
C ASP A 106 0.32 1.81 4.85
N ILE A 107 1.09 2.27 3.86
CA ILE A 107 0.56 2.69 2.57
C ILE A 107 1.51 2.32 1.43
N GLY A 108 0.91 1.91 0.31
CA GLY A 108 1.65 1.55 -0.88
C GLY A 108 0.80 1.75 -2.13
N SER A 109 1.40 2.32 -3.17
CA SER A 109 0.77 2.36 -4.49
C SER A 109 1.14 1.12 -5.30
N SER A 110 0.21 0.68 -6.15
CA SER A 110 0.40 -0.33 -7.17
C SER A 110 0.41 0.36 -8.54
N TYR A 111 1.46 0.14 -9.31
CA TYR A 111 1.58 0.60 -10.69
C TYR A 111 1.93 -0.59 -11.60
N ALA A 112 1.16 -0.80 -12.68
CA ALA A 112 1.36 -1.93 -13.60
C ALA A 112 1.48 -3.31 -12.92
N ASN A 113 0.77 -3.53 -11.80
CA ASN A 113 0.84 -4.71 -10.93
C ASN A 113 2.16 -4.90 -10.13
N TYR A 114 3.02 -3.88 -10.08
CA TYR A 114 4.15 -3.80 -9.16
C TYR A 114 3.76 -2.91 -7.99
N ASN A 115 4.05 -3.41 -6.78
CA ASN A 115 3.57 -2.83 -5.53
C ASN A 115 4.73 -2.17 -4.80
N ALA A 116 4.52 -0.94 -4.35
CA ALA A 116 5.28 -0.36 -3.26
C ALA A 116 4.65 -0.74 -1.93
N ASP A 117 5.46 -0.65 -0.88
CA ASP A 117 5.06 -0.92 0.50
C ASP A 117 5.88 -0.01 1.43
N MET A 118 5.22 0.85 2.20
CA MET A 118 5.89 1.83 3.04
C MET A 118 5.08 2.17 4.28
N THR A 119 5.71 1.94 5.44
CA THR A 119 5.18 2.40 6.72
C THR A 119 5.91 3.65 7.23
N ARG A 120 5.16 4.67 7.67
CA ARG A 120 5.71 5.87 8.36
C ARG A 120 4.77 6.31 9.47
N THR A 121 5.35 6.84 10.56
CA THR A 121 4.59 7.45 11.65
C THR A 121 4.93 8.92 11.75
N ILE A 122 3.91 9.78 11.77
CA ILE A 122 4.06 11.25 11.84
C ILE A 122 3.26 11.82 13.01
N PRO A 123 3.64 12.97 13.59
CA PRO A 123 2.79 13.67 14.55
C PRO A 123 1.55 14.28 13.86
N VAL A 124 0.42 14.30 14.57
CA VAL A 124 -0.81 15.02 14.19
C VAL A 124 -0.80 16.46 14.69
#